data_AF-A0A086M1Z2-F1
#
_entry.id   AF-A0A086M1Z2-F1
#
_cell.length_a   1.000
_cell.length_b   1.000
_cell.length_c   1.000
_cell.angle_alpha   90.00
_cell.angle_beta   90.00
_cell.angle_gamma   90.00
#
_symmetry.space_group_name_H-M   'P 1'
#
loop_
_entity.id
_entity.type
_entity.pdbx_description
1 polymer ?
#
loop_
_entity_poly.entity_id
_entity_poly.type
_entity_poly.pdbx_seq_one_letter_code
_entity_poly.pdbx_strand_id
1 'polypeptide(L)'
;MQTFVCVCREYPPLQQQVLTLLQKAPIHKGEDGAWCAGKEYMDIVKNDEGINALDKNAKKEAMAFASFQMRDELKAYGRSALDLRLPFDELNLLQSHQRYLQASLGLTEIVFLPSDEAHPKDDSPNRKLAKPGKPSIFFYVG
;
A
#
# COMPACT_ATOMS: atom_id res chain seq x y z
N MET A 1 12.25 3.23 -24.21
CA MET A 1 11.57 3.82 -23.04
C MET A 1 12.04 3.07 -21.82
N GLN A 2 12.57 3.77 -20.81
CA GLN A 2 13.06 3.16 -19.57
C GLN A 2 11.96 3.21 -18.52
N THR A 3 11.65 2.07 -17.89
CA THR A 3 10.59 1.98 -16.87
C THR A 3 11.19 1.67 -15.51
N PHE A 4 10.79 2.42 -14.49
CA PHE A 4 11.15 2.18 -13.09
C PHE A 4 9.93 1.75 -12.30
N VAL A 5 10.10 0.76 -11.45
CA VAL A 5 9.05 0.22 -10.60
C VAL A 5 9.57 0.21 -9.16
N CYS A 6 9.00 1.09 -8.34
CA CYS A 6 9.33 1.21 -6.93
C CYS A 6 8.44 0.30 -6.08
N VAL A 7 9.06 -0.60 -5.32
CA VAL A 7 8.39 -1.62 -4.50
C VAL A 7 8.56 -1.29 -3.03
N CYS A 8 7.45 -1.20 -2.31
CA CYS A 8 7.48 -0.90 -0.87
C CYS A 8 7.29 -2.18 -0.07
N ARG A 9 8.24 -2.50 0.81
CA ARG A 9 8.17 -3.71 1.64
C ARG A 9 7.19 -3.56 2.80
N GLU A 10 7.06 -2.36 3.35
CA GLU A 10 6.30 -2.08 4.55
C GLU A 10 5.60 -0.74 4.44
N TYR A 11 4.38 -0.63 4.96
CA TYR A 11 3.69 0.65 5.03
C TYR A 11 4.49 1.68 5.85
N PRO A 12 4.34 3.00 5.59
CA PRO A 12 4.88 4.03 6.48
C PRO A 12 4.37 3.88 7.92
N PRO A 13 5.10 4.36 8.94
CA PRO A 13 4.78 4.12 10.36
C PRO A 13 3.34 4.46 10.75
N LEU A 14 2.82 5.59 10.28
CA LEU A 14 1.43 6.00 10.54
C LEU A 14 0.42 4.99 9.98
N GLN A 15 0.65 4.51 8.76
CA GLN A 15 -0.22 3.55 8.10
C GLN A 15 -0.13 2.17 8.80
N GLN A 16 1.06 1.76 9.28
CA GLN A 16 1.19 0.55 10.11
C GLN A 16 0.41 0.64 11.41
N GLN A 17 0.48 1.79 12.11
CA GLN A 17 -0.29 2.02 13.33
C GLN A 17 -1.79 1.91 13.04
N VAL A 18 -2.27 2.56 11.98
CA VAL A 18 -3.68 2.48 11.58
C VAL A 18 -4.09 1.05 11.24
N LEU A 19 -3.32 0.31 10.44
CA LEU A 19 -3.62 -1.10 10.11
C LEU A 19 -3.71 -1.97 11.38
N THR A 20 -2.78 -1.78 12.31
CA THR A 20 -2.78 -2.49 13.60
C THR A 20 -4.05 -2.20 14.42
N LEU A 21 -4.56 -0.98 14.36
CA LEU A 21 -5.84 -0.62 14.98
C LEU A 21 -7.01 -1.26 14.24
N LEU A 22 -7.01 -1.22 12.91
CA LEU A 22 -8.07 -1.81 12.08
C LEU A 22 -8.19 -3.32 12.23
N GLN A 23 -7.08 -4.03 12.48
CA GLN A 23 -7.08 -5.46 12.77
C GLN A 23 -7.89 -5.84 14.03
N LYS A 24 -8.17 -4.88 14.92
CA LYS A 24 -9.02 -5.07 16.11
C LYS A 24 -10.51 -5.00 15.79
N ALA A 25 -10.88 -4.44 14.62
CA ALA A 25 -12.27 -4.27 14.24
C ALA A 25 -12.87 -5.60 13.76
N PRO A 26 -14.14 -5.89 14.11
CA PRO A 26 -14.82 -7.07 13.58
C PRO A 26 -15.06 -6.91 12.08
N ILE A 27 -14.64 -7.93 11.32
CA ILE A 27 -14.91 -8.06 9.88
C ILE A 27 -15.74 -9.32 9.61
N HIS A 28 -16.69 -9.21 8.69
CA HIS A 28 -17.64 -10.27 8.36
C HIS A 28 -17.96 -10.25 6.86
N LYS A 29 -18.64 -11.28 6.37
CA LYS A 29 -19.20 -11.26 5.01
C LYS A 29 -20.60 -10.66 5.05
N GLY A 30 -20.87 -9.72 4.15
CA GLY A 30 -22.21 -9.18 3.91
C GLY A 30 -23.11 -10.18 3.18
N GLU A 31 -24.36 -9.77 2.92
CA GLU A 31 -25.35 -10.57 2.18
C GLU A 31 -24.91 -10.85 0.74
N ASP A 32 -24.15 -9.94 0.13
CA ASP A 32 -23.53 -10.09 -1.20
C ASP A 32 -22.26 -10.96 -1.18
N GLY A 33 -21.88 -11.51 -0.02
CA GLY A 33 -20.68 -12.30 0.18
C GLY A 33 -19.38 -11.49 0.25
N ALA A 34 -19.43 -10.17 0.09
CA ALA A 34 -18.28 -9.29 0.16
C ALA A 34 -17.82 -9.09 1.61
N TRP A 35 -16.52 -8.87 1.81
CA TRP A 35 -15.99 -8.55 3.13
C TRP A 35 -16.33 -7.12 3.53
N CYS A 36 -16.84 -6.96 4.75
CA CYS A 36 -17.28 -5.69 5.33
C CYS A 36 -16.75 -5.55 6.76
N ALA A 37 -16.51 -4.31 7.19
CA ALA A 37 -16.18 -3.97 8.57
C ALA A 37 -17.43 -3.43 9.30
N GLY A 38 -17.52 -3.70 10.60
CA GLY A 38 -18.48 -3.02 11.48
C GLY A 38 -18.24 -1.51 11.53
N LYS A 39 -19.26 -0.69 11.84
CA LYS A 39 -19.13 0.78 11.82
C LYS A 39 -18.14 1.31 12.87
N GLU A 40 -17.77 0.48 13.83
CA GLU A 40 -16.96 0.80 15.00
C GLU A 40 -15.47 0.96 14.66
N TYR A 41 -15.00 0.53 13.48
CA TYR A 41 -13.58 0.64 13.11
C TYR A 41 -13.07 2.09 13.18
N MET A 42 -13.92 3.06 12.83
CA MET A 42 -13.55 4.48 12.91
C MET A 42 -13.39 4.94 14.36
N ASP A 43 -14.19 4.42 15.27
CA ASP A 43 -14.12 4.79 16.68
C ASP A 43 -12.87 4.18 17.34
N ILE A 44 -12.48 2.97 16.93
CA ILE A 44 -11.19 2.37 17.33
C ILE A 44 -10.02 3.29 16.95
N VAL A 45 -10.01 3.82 15.72
CA VAL A 45 -8.94 4.72 15.25
C VAL A 45 -9.01 6.09 15.93
N LYS A 46 -10.21 6.67 16.09
CA LYS A 46 -10.39 8.00 16.72
C LYS A 46 -10.05 8.02 18.20
N ASN A 47 -10.26 6.92 18.91
CA ASN A 47 -10.06 6.84 20.36
C ASN A 47 -8.65 6.39 20.74
N ASP A 48 -7.79 6.02 19.77
CA ASP A 48 -6.39 5.69 20.04
C ASP A 48 -5.61 6.92 20.52
N GLU A 49 -4.89 6.78 21.63
CA GLU A 49 -4.08 7.87 22.21
C GLU A 49 -2.97 8.30 21.26
N GLY A 50 -2.32 7.35 20.57
CA GLY A 50 -1.26 7.64 19.61
C GLY A 50 -1.77 8.45 18.42
N ILE A 51 -2.95 8.10 17.88
CA ILE A 51 -3.61 8.88 16.81
C ILE A 51 -4.04 10.28 17.32
N ASN A 52 -4.50 10.38 18.56
CA ASN A 52 -4.90 11.66 19.16
C ASN A 52 -3.73 12.59 19.48
N ALA A 53 -2.53 12.05 19.68
CA ALA A 53 -1.30 12.82 19.88
C ALA A 53 -0.73 13.42 18.57
N LEU A 54 -1.21 12.99 17.41
CA LEU A 54 -0.76 13.49 16.11
C LEU A 54 -1.23 14.93 15.85
N ASP A 55 -0.49 15.64 14.99
CA ASP A 55 -0.96 16.91 14.45
C ASP A 55 -2.21 16.73 13.56
N LYS A 56 -2.87 17.85 13.27
CA LYS A 56 -4.13 17.89 12.51
C LYS A 56 -4.03 17.22 11.12
N ASN A 57 -2.90 17.35 10.44
CA ASN A 57 -2.73 16.81 9.09
C ASN A 57 -2.53 15.29 9.16
N ALA A 58 -1.63 14.83 10.04
CA ALA A 58 -1.40 13.41 10.25
C ALA A 58 -2.66 12.67 10.74
N LYS A 59 -3.45 13.29 11.64
CA LYS A 59 -4.74 12.73 12.05
C LYS A 59 -5.73 12.63 10.89
N LYS A 60 -5.79 13.64 10.00
CA LYS A 60 -6.64 13.59 8.80
C LYS A 60 -6.21 12.47 7.85
N GLU A 61 -4.90 12.31 7.67
CA GLU A 61 -4.33 11.22 6.85
C GLU A 61 -4.69 9.86 7.43
N ALA A 62 -4.52 9.66 8.75
CA ALA A 62 -4.87 8.42 9.43
C ALA A 62 -6.34 8.04 9.23
N MET A 63 -7.26 9.00 9.40
CA MET A 63 -8.69 8.76 9.21
C MET A 63 -9.06 8.46 7.75
N ALA A 64 -8.43 9.16 6.80
CA ALA A 64 -8.64 8.92 5.38
C ALA A 64 -8.15 7.52 4.96
N PHE A 65 -6.97 7.14 5.42
CA PHE A 65 -6.40 5.82 5.18
C PHE A 65 -7.24 4.71 5.81
N ALA A 66 -7.71 4.90 7.05
CA ALA A 66 -8.60 3.96 7.72
C ALA A 66 -9.90 3.72 6.94
N SER A 67 -10.52 4.80 6.44
CA SER A 67 -11.73 4.71 5.63
C SER A 67 -11.48 4.00 4.31
N PHE A 68 -10.39 4.32 3.61
CA PHE A 68 -10.02 3.65 2.37
C PHE A 68 -9.81 2.15 2.57
N GLN A 69 -9.06 1.77 3.61
CA GLN A 69 -8.75 0.37 3.87
C GLN A 69 -10.00 -0.47 4.16
N MET A 70 -10.93 0.06 4.97
CA MET A 70 -12.12 -0.69 5.38
C MET A 70 -13.26 -0.67 4.36
N ARG A 71 -13.33 0.35 3.49
CA ARG A 71 -14.41 0.46 2.48
C ARG A 71 -14.03 -0.11 1.14
N ASP A 72 -12.81 0.14 0.70
CA ASP A 72 -12.38 -0.17 -0.66
C ASP A 72 -11.50 -1.43 -0.67
N GLU A 73 -10.42 -1.43 0.12
CA GLU A 73 -9.44 -2.53 0.09
C GLU A 73 -9.98 -3.82 0.70
N LEU A 74 -10.69 -3.74 1.83
CA LEU A 74 -11.31 -4.90 2.46
C LEU A 74 -12.28 -5.59 1.50
N LYS A 75 -13.02 -4.82 0.69
CA LYS A 75 -13.93 -5.38 -0.31
C LYS A 75 -13.16 -6.08 -1.44
N ALA A 76 -12.05 -5.49 -1.90
CA ALA A 76 -11.26 -6.00 -3.02
C ALA A 76 -10.39 -7.21 -2.65
N TYR A 77 -9.76 -7.18 -1.48
CA TYR A 77 -8.74 -8.16 -1.08
C TYR A 77 -9.13 -8.98 0.14
N GLY A 78 -10.28 -8.71 0.76
CA GLY A 78 -10.70 -9.38 1.97
C GLY A 78 -9.72 -9.13 3.11
N ARG A 79 -9.52 -10.15 3.96
CA ARG A 79 -8.71 -10.01 5.18
C ARG A 79 -7.28 -9.55 4.92
N SER A 80 -6.68 -9.92 3.79
CA SER A 80 -5.30 -9.53 3.48
C SER A 80 -5.13 -8.05 3.23
N ALA A 81 -6.23 -7.30 3.03
CA ALA A 81 -6.19 -5.85 3.06
C ALA A 81 -5.64 -5.31 4.39
N LEU A 82 -5.75 -6.04 5.49
CA LEU A 82 -5.29 -5.58 6.80
C LEU A 82 -3.86 -6.04 7.12
N ASP A 83 -3.20 -6.77 6.21
CA ASP A 83 -1.85 -7.26 6.45
C ASP A 83 -0.84 -6.10 6.43
N LEU A 84 0.12 -6.12 7.36
CA LEU A 84 1.18 -5.12 7.44
C LEU A 84 2.25 -5.30 6.36
N ARG A 85 2.35 -6.51 5.81
CA ARG A 85 3.34 -6.94 4.82
C ARG A 85 2.71 -8.00 3.93
N LEU A 86 3.20 -8.11 2.70
CA LEU A 86 2.84 -9.22 1.83
C LEU A 86 3.39 -10.55 2.38
N PRO A 87 2.69 -11.68 2.13
CA PRO A 87 3.16 -13.01 2.54
C PRO A 87 4.30 -13.55 1.65
N PHE A 88 4.87 -12.71 0.78
CA PHE A 88 5.95 -13.04 -0.15
C PHE A 88 6.84 -11.82 -0.42
N ASP A 89 8.03 -12.05 -0.97
CA ASP A 89 8.93 -10.99 -1.42
C ASP A 89 8.50 -10.48 -2.81
N GLU A 90 7.77 -9.36 -2.82
CA GLU A 90 7.27 -8.73 -4.05
C GLU A 90 8.38 -8.28 -4.99
N LEU A 91 9.49 -7.77 -4.45
CA LEU A 91 10.61 -7.30 -5.26
C LEU A 91 11.25 -8.48 -6.00
N ASN A 92 11.53 -9.57 -5.28
CA ASN A 92 12.08 -10.78 -5.87
C ASN A 92 11.11 -11.43 -6.87
N LEU A 93 9.80 -11.41 -6.60
CA LEU A 93 8.78 -11.89 -7.53
C LEU A 93 8.83 -11.13 -8.85
N LEU A 94 8.89 -9.80 -8.80
CA LEU A 94 8.96 -8.96 -10.00
C LEU A 94 10.27 -9.15 -10.77
N GLN A 95 11.40 -9.19 -10.06
CA GLN A 95 12.72 -9.40 -10.66
C GLN A 95 12.82 -10.77 -11.36
N SER A 96 12.28 -11.83 -10.75
CA SER A 96 12.28 -13.18 -11.36
C SER A 96 11.44 -13.26 -12.65
N HIS A 97 10.46 -12.35 -12.83
CA HIS A 97 9.60 -12.29 -14.02
C HIS A 97 9.98 -11.14 -14.97
N GLN A 98 11.10 -10.46 -14.73
CA GLN A 98 11.49 -9.24 -15.46
C GLN A 98 11.50 -9.43 -16.99
N ARG A 99 12.09 -10.53 -17.48
CA ARG A 99 12.17 -10.79 -18.93
C ARG A 99 10.79 -10.95 -19.57
N TYR A 100 9.90 -11.65 -18.90
CA TYR A 100 8.52 -11.84 -19.37
C TYR A 100 7.78 -10.50 -19.43
N LEU A 101 7.91 -9.67 -18.39
CA LEU A 101 7.29 -8.35 -18.33
C LEU A 101 7.85 -7.42 -19.42
N GLN A 102 9.17 -7.41 -19.61
CA GLN A 102 9.83 -6.63 -20.67
C GLN A 102 9.31 -7.00 -22.06
N ALA A 103 9.28 -8.30 -22.38
CA ALA A 103 8.83 -8.77 -23.68
C ALA A 103 7.33 -8.50 -23.89
N SER A 104 6.50 -8.78 -22.88
CA SER A 104 5.04 -8.66 -22.99
C SER A 104 4.56 -7.21 -23.08
N LEU A 105 5.30 -6.28 -22.48
CA LEU A 105 4.98 -4.85 -22.49
C LEU A 105 5.76 -4.06 -23.56
N GLY A 106 6.62 -4.71 -24.34
CA GLY A 106 7.45 -4.06 -25.35
C GLY A 106 8.44 -3.04 -24.77
N LEU A 107 8.90 -3.26 -23.54
CA LEU A 107 9.77 -2.32 -22.82
C LEU A 107 11.23 -2.64 -23.12
N THR A 108 12.02 -1.60 -23.43
CA THR A 108 13.46 -1.73 -23.66
C THR A 108 14.18 -2.11 -22.38
N GLU A 109 13.72 -1.57 -21.25
CA GLU A 109 14.31 -1.81 -19.94
C GLU A 109 13.25 -1.61 -18.84
N ILE A 110 13.33 -2.44 -17.80
CA ILE A 110 12.54 -2.31 -16.58
C ILE A 110 13.53 -2.47 -15.43
N VAL A 111 13.48 -1.54 -14.47
CA VAL A 111 14.31 -1.56 -13.27
C VAL A 111 13.38 -1.60 -12.06
N PHE A 112 13.53 -2.62 -11.22
CA PHE A 112 12.80 -2.76 -9.96
C PHE A 112 13.67 -2.30 -8.80
N LEU A 113 13.17 -1.36 -8.00
CA LEU A 113 13.90 -0.77 -6.89
C LEU A 113 13.06 -0.79 -5.61
N PRO A 114 13.69 -0.95 -4.43
CA PRO A 114 13.07 -0.60 -3.17
C PRO A 114 12.58 0.86 -3.16
N SER A 115 11.44 1.14 -2.53
CA SER A 115 10.86 2.50 -2.49
C SER A 115 11.69 3.51 -1.69
N ASP A 116 12.58 3.03 -0.82
CA ASP A 116 13.53 3.81 -0.02
C ASP A 116 14.86 4.07 -0.75
N GLU A 117 15.11 3.41 -1.87
CA GLU A 117 16.29 3.63 -2.70
C GLU A 117 16.05 4.76 -3.71
N ALA A 118 16.92 5.77 -3.69
CA ALA A 118 16.85 6.86 -4.66
C ALA A 118 17.49 6.42 -5.98
N HIS A 119 16.80 6.66 -7.10
CA HIS A 119 17.39 6.48 -8.42
C HIS A 119 18.00 7.80 -8.92
N PRO A 120 19.22 7.81 -9.51
CA PRO A 120 19.88 9.05 -9.96
C PRO A 120 19.08 9.89 -10.97
N LYS A 121 18.13 9.26 -11.67
CA LYS A 121 17.23 9.92 -12.64
C LYS A 121 15.82 10.22 -12.09
N ASP A 122 15.57 9.94 -10.82
CA ASP A 122 14.25 10.14 -10.17
C ASP A 122 14.39 10.93 -8.85
N ASP A 123 14.16 12.23 -8.93
CA ASP A 123 14.03 13.14 -7.79
C ASP A 123 12.57 13.29 -7.32
N SER A 124 11.62 12.59 -7.93
CA SER A 124 10.20 12.75 -7.63
C SER A 124 9.85 12.16 -6.25
N PRO A 125 8.83 12.74 -5.56
CA PRO A 125 8.32 12.16 -4.33
C PRO A 125 7.50 10.88 -4.60
N ASN A 126 7.28 10.51 -5.86
CA ASN A 126 6.31 9.51 -6.23
C ASN A 126 6.71 8.09 -5.78
N ARG A 127 8.01 7.80 -5.60
CA ARG A 127 8.46 6.54 -4.98
C ARG A 127 7.84 6.30 -3.59
N LYS A 128 7.53 7.38 -2.85
CA LYS A 128 6.87 7.32 -1.53
C LYS A 128 5.38 6.97 -1.60
N LEU A 129 4.80 6.91 -2.80
CA LEU A 129 3.42 6.48 -3.02
C LEU A 129 3.30 4.95 -3.08
N ALA A 130 4.42 4.24 -3.25
CA ALA A 130 4.43 2.78 -3.28
C ALA A 130 3.96 2.21 -1.94
N LYS A 131 3.15 1.17 -2.00
CA LYS A 131 2.66 0.40 -0.86
C LYS A 131 2.84 -1.08 -1.16
N PRO A 132 2.92 -1.96 -0.14
CA PRO A 132 2.95 -3.40 -0.37
C PRO A 132 1.81 -3.85 -1.29
N GLY A 133 2.12 -4.56 -2.37
CA GLY A 133 1.15 -5.02 -3.38
C GLY A 133 0.66 -3.93 -4.34
N LYS A 134 1.14 -2.69 -4.19
CA LYS A 134 0.81 -1.53 -5.03
C LYS A 134 2.09 -0.75 -5.33
N PRO A 135 2.95 -1.28 -6.22
CA PRO A 135 4.18 -0.60 -6.60
C PRO A 135 3.86 0.68 -7.37
N SER A 136 4.77 1.65 -7.29
CA SER A 136 4.68 2.87 -8.11
C SER A 136 5.49 2.70 -9.39
N ILE A 137 4.90 3.05 -10.53
CA ILE A 137 5.47 2.82 -11.87
C ILE A 137 5.73 4.15 -12.56
N PHE A 138 6.92 4.32 -13.11
CA PHE A 138 7.35 5.53 -13.81
C PHE A 138 7.96 5.21 -15.15
N PHE A 139 7.68 6.07 -16.14
CA PHE A 139 8.21 5.97 -17.49
C PHE A 139 9.08 7.18 -17.78
N TYR A 140 10.30 6.94 -18.23
CA TYR A 140 11.19 7.97 -18.74
C TYR A 140 11.36 7.77 -20.24
N VAL A 141 11.00 8.81 -20.97
CA VAL A 141 11.37 8.97 -22.37
C VAL A 141 12.70 9.71 -22.36
N GLY A 142 13.76 9.02 -22.79
CA GLY A 142 15.06 9.64 -23.06
C GLY A 142 15.02 10.43 -24.36
#